data_AF-T1C8D9-F1
#
_entry.id   AF-T1C8D9-F1
#
_cell.length_a   1.000
_cell.length_b   1.000
_cell.length_c   1.000
_cell.angle_alpha   90.00
_cell.angle_beta   90.00
_cell.angle_gamma   90.00
#
_symmetry.space_group_name_H-M   'P 1'
#
loop_
_entity.id
_entity.type
_entity.pdbx_description
1 polymer ?
#
loop_
_entity_poly.entity_id
_entity_poly.type
_entity_poly.pdbx_seq_one_letter_code
_entity_poly.pdbx_strand_id
1 'polypeptide(L)'
;MILTGNVALEKMGFKTFGFGGGREDVYQPGESVYWGKDGVWLEDKRYSGSRNLEKPLAAVQMGLIYVNPEGPNGTPDPKAAAEDIRETFSRMAMNDEETVALIAGGHAFGKTHGAGLVSHVGPEPEAAPIENQGIGWVSAYKSGKGDDTIGGGPEVTRTTTPTKWGIGFLDNLFKYEWELTKSPAEADQFEAKGDAGKDTVPYAHDPNKKRSPTMLVTDLALRYDPVYEKISRRFLANPEEFADAFARAWFKLTHRDMGPRSRYLGPEVPKGDLIWQDPIPLVDHKLIDKKDTAELKKAILGTGMSVSELVYTAWSSASTFRGSDKRGGANGSRIRLEPQRSWEANEPAKLKRVLDALEKVRKEFNARAKDGKRVSLADLVVLAGNAAIEKAAGDAGFKMEVPFNPGRMD
;
A
#
# COMPACT_ATOMS: atom_id res chain seq x y z
N MET A 1 13.61 -7.44 -5.43
CA MET A 1 12.23 -7.62 -5.95
C MET A 1 11.66 -6.33 -6.56
N ILE A 2 11.40 -5.28 -5.78
CA ILE A 2 10.75 -4.06 -6.30
C ILE A 2 11.52 -3.38 -7.45
N LEU A 3 12.84 -3.19 -7.30
CA LEU A 3 13.67 -2.60 -8.36
C LEU A 3 13.58 -3.38 -9.67
N THR A 4 13.50 -4.71 -9.61
CA THR A 4 13.32 -5.57 -10.79
C THR A 4 12.01 -5.24 -11.52
N GLY A 5 10.92 -4.98 -10.79
CA GLY A 5 9.66 -4.52 -11.36
C GLY A 5 9.78 -3.16 -12.04
N ASN A 6 10.45 -2.19 -11.42
CA ASN A 6 10.74 -0.88 -12.04
C ASN A 6 11.54 -1.04 -13.33
N VAL A 7 12.64 -1.80 -13.29
CA VAL A 7 13.50 -2.03 -14.46
C VAL A 7 12.74 -2.75 -15.57
N ALA A 8 11.85 -3.70 -15.24
CA ALA A 8 11.00 -4.35 -16.24
C ALA A 8 10.09 -3.34 -16.95
N LEU A 9 9.41 -2.48 -16.21
CA LEU A 9 8.58 -1.40 -16.78
C LEU A 9 9.41 -0.49 -17.69
N GLU A 10 10.58 -0.05 -17.24
CA GLU A 10 11.48 0.82 -17.99
C GLU A 10 11.98 0.16 -19.28
N LYS A 11 12.39 -1.11 -19.21
CA LYS A 11 12.83 -1.88 -20.38
C LYS A 11 11.73 -2.10 -21.40
N MET A 12 10.48 -2.17 -20.95
CA MET A 12 9.30 -2.29 -21.82
C MET A 12 8.78 -0.93 -22.30
N GLY A 13 9.47 0.19 -21.99
CA GLY A 13 9.17 1.51 -22.53
C GLY A 13 8.27 2.38 -21.66
N PHE A 14 8.04 2.02 -20.39
CA PHE A 14 7.31 2.84 -19.44
C PHE A 14 8.26 3.65 -18.55
N LYS A 15 8.00 4.95 -18.38
CA LYS A 15 8.78 5.79 -17.47
C LYS A 15 8.20 5.74 -16.06
N THR A 16 8.93 5.14 -15.13
CA THR A 16 8.54 5.08 -13.71
C THR A 16 8.58 6.48 -13.07
N PHE A 17 7.83 6.68 -11.98
CA PHE A 17 7.83 7.95 -11.24
C PHE A 17 9.13 8.17 -10.44
N GLY A 18 9.79 7.08 -10.05
CA GLY A 18 11.07 7.01 -9.35
C GLY A 18 11.19 5.76 -8.49
N PHE A 19 12.23 5.71 -7.65
CA PHE A 19 12.52 4.55 -6.79
C PHE A 19 13.27 4.96 -5.51
N GLY A 20 12.85 4.40 -4.37
CA GLY A 20 13.54 4.53 -3.09
C GLY A 20 13.93 3.17 -2.51
N GLY A 21 15.22 2.95 -2.30
CA GLY A 21 15.76 1.85 -1.50
C GLY A 21 15.62 2.08 0.00
N GLY A 22 16.11 1.14 0.82
CA GLY A 22 16.05 1.23 2.29
C GLY A 22 15.10 0.21 2.96
N ARG A 23 14.64 -0.79 2.21
CA ARG A 23 14.02 -1.99 2.79
C ARG A 23 15.12 -2.91 3.28
N GLU A 24 15.09 -3.21 4.56
CA GLU A 24 15.94 -4.23 5.16
C GLU A 24 15.26 -5.59 4.96
N ASP A 25 16.06 -6.59 4.57
CA ASP A 25 15.58 -7.97 4.51
C ASP A 25 15.25 -8.47 5.93
N VAL A 26 14.28 -9.38 5.99
CA VAL A 26 13.93 -10.12 7.21
C VAL A 26 14.34 -11.57 7.05
N TYR A 27 14.72 -12.20 8.17
CA TYR A 27 15.25 -13.56 8.19
C TYR A 27 14.27 -14.58 8.76
N GLN A 28 13.05 -14.14 9.10
CA GLN A 28 11.94 -14.98 9.53
C GLN A 28 10.60 -14.36 9.09
N PRO A 29 9.54 -15.16 8.92
CA PRO A 29 8.20 -14.65 8.64
C PRO A 29 7.69 -13.71 9.74
N GLY A 30 6.82 -12.77 9.36
CA GLY A 30 6.15 -11.91 10.34
C GLY A 30 5.10 -12.70 11.14
N GLU A 31 5.40 -13.00 12.40
CA GLU A 31 4.52 -13.81 13.28
C GLU A 31 3.21 -13.11 13.66
N SER A 32 3.13 -11.78 13.50
CA SER A 32 1.99 -10.97 13.95
C SER A 32 0.96 -10.67 12.86
N VAL A 33 1.01 -11.35 11.71
CA VAL A 33 0.04 -11.11 10.62
C VAL A 33 -1.07 -12.16 10.65
N TYR A 34 -2.29 -11.71 10.91
CA TYR A 34 -3.49 -12.53 10.82
C TYR A 34 -4.06 -12.43 9.39
N TRP A 35 -3.95 -13.54 8.64
CA TRP A 35 -4.41 -13.63 7.24
C TRP A 35 -5.86 -14.13 7.08
N GLY A 36 -6.53 -14.43 8.19
CA GLY A 36 -7.88 -14.98 8.25
C GLY A 36 -7.93 -16.27 9.06
N LYS A 37 -9.14 -16.68 9.41
CA LYS A 37 -9.43 -17.91 10.18
C LYS A 37 -9.63 -19.15 9.32
N ASP A 38 -9.56 -19.00 7.99
CA ASP A 38 -9.75 -20.06 7.03
C ASP A 38 -8.71 -21.18 7.25
N GLY A 39 -9.17 -22.43 7.29
CA GLY A 39 -8.30 -23.59 7.50
C GLY A 39 -7.81 -24.23 6.19
N VAL A 40 -8.31 -23.73 5.05
CA VAL A 40 -8.09 -24.29 3.72
C VAL A 40 -7.74 -23.16 2.74
N TRP A 41 -6.78 -23.39 1.86
CA TRP A 41 -6.45 -22.44 0.78
C TRP A 41 -7.66 -22.14 -0.10
N LEU A 42 -7.81 -20.88 -0.49
CA LEU A 42 -8.92 -20.36 -1.30
C LEU A 42 -10.31 -20.48 -0.65
N GLU A 43 -10.40 -20.86 0.62
CA GLU A 43 -11.66 -20.79 1.36
C GLU A 43 -12.06 -19.32 1.64
N ASP A 44 -13.37 -19.11 1.74
CA ASP A 44 -14.00 -17.85 2.14
C ASP A 44 -14.90 -18.07 3.37
N LYS A 45 -14.33 -17.88 4.56
CA LYS A 45 -15.05 -17.74 5.83
C LYS A 45 -14.94 -16.33 6.40
N ARG A 46 -14.75 -15.31 5.56
CA ARG A 46 -14.34 -13.96 5.97
C ARG A 46 -15.36 -12.87 5.69
N TYR A 47 -16.53 -13.20 5.15
CA TYR A 47 -17.64 -12.25 4.98
C TYR A 47 -18.73 -12.42 6.03
N SER A 48 -19.47 -11.34 6.26
CA SER A 48 -20.69 -11.29 7.07
C SER A 48 -21.72 -10.35 6.45
N GLY A 49 -23.01 -10.51 6.79
CA GLY A 49 -24.09 -9.66 6.26
C GLY A 49 -24.13 -9.62 4.73
N SER A 50 -24.34 -8.44 4.15
CA SER A 50 -24.45 -8.21 2.71
C SER A 50 -23.09 -8.10 1.99
N ARG A 51 -22.11 -8.94 2.34
CA ARG A 51 -20.72 -8.92 1.82
C ARG A 51 -19.76 -7.94 2.53
N ASN A 52 -19.87 -7.84 3.86
CA ASN A 52 -18.90 -7.11 4.69
C ASN A 52 -17.67 -7.99 4.98
N LEU A 53 -16.53 -7.67 4.36
CA LEU A 53 -15.26 -8.36 4.60
C LEU A 53 -14.74 -8.09 6.03
N GLU A 54 -14.29 -9.14 6.73
CA GLU A 54 -13.74 -9.08 8.09
C GLU A 54 -12.56 -8.11 8.17
N LYS A 55 -12.55 -7.21 9.16
CA LYS A 55 -11.36 -6.39 9.46
C LYS A 55 -10.39 -7.22 10.31
N PRO A 56 -9.07 -7.19 10.06
CA PRO A 56 -8.34 -6.25 9.20
C PRO A 56 -8.04 -6.76 7.78
N LEU A 57 -8.71 -7.82 7.31
CA LEU A 57 -8.39 -8.48 6.04
C LEU A 57 -8.63 -7.57 4.84
N ALA A 58 -7.86 -7.75 3.77
CA ALA A 58 -7.95 -6.98 2.53
C ALA A 58 -7.94 -7.86 1.27
N ALA A 59 -8.29 -9.15 1.41
CA ALA A 59 -8.42 -10.11 0.31
C ALA A 59 -9.66 -10.98 0.50
N VAL A 60 -10.30 -11.38 -0.61
CA VAL A 60 -11.62 -12.04 -0.61
C VAL A 60 -11.58 -13.53 -0.26
N GLN A 61 -10.42 -14.19 -0.38
CA GLN A 61 -10.20 -15.60 -0.06
C GLN A 61 -8.80 -15.80 0.53
N MET A 62 -8.61 -16.89 1.28
CA MET A 62 -7.30 -17.24 1.84
C MET A 62 -6.28 -17.52 0.73
N GLY A 63 -5.12 -16.84 0.79
CA GLY A 63 -4.04 -16.99 -0.19
C GLY A 63 -4.13 -16.14 -1.44
N LEU A 64 -5.23 -15.37 -1.64
CA LEU A 64 -5.30 -14.38 -2.71
C LEU A 64 -4.68 -13.04 -2.28
N ILE A 65 -4.17 -12.28 -3.26
CA ILE A 65 -3.64 -10.94 -3.00
C ILE A 65 -4.77 -9.93 -2.76
N TYR A 66 -5.79 -9.92 -3.63
CA TYR A 66 -6.95 -9.01 -3.55
C TYR A 66 -8.24 -9.79 -3.78
N VAL A 67 -8.54 -10.09 -5.05
CA VAL A 67 -9.80 -10.67 -5.49
C VAL A 67 -9.56 -11.96 -6.29
N ASN A 68 -10.62 -12.73 -6.47
CA ASN A 68 -10.63 -13.89 -7.36
C ASN A 68 -10.69 -13.42 -8.84
N PRO A 69 -9.77 -13.87 -9.71
CA PRO A 69 -9.74 -13.46 -11.11
C PRO A 69 -10.96 -13.93 -11.93
N GLU A 70 -11.67 -14.95 -11.45
CA GLU A 70 -12.90 -15.50 -12.03
C GLU A 70 -14.17 -14.85 -11.46
N GLY A 71 -14.01 -13.85 -10.58
CA GLY A 71 -15.10 -13.14 -9.92
C GLY A 71 -15.51 -13.75 -8.57
N PRO A 72 -16.47 -13.13 -7.86
CA PRO A 72 -16.86 -13.52 -6.50
C PRO A 72 -17.17 -15.00 -6.37
N ASN A 73 -16.40 -15.71 -5.53
CA ASN A 73 -16.54 -17.16 -5.32
C ASN A 73 -16.49 -17.99 -6.62
N GLY A 74 -15.74 -17.53 -7.62
CA GLY A 74 -15.65 -18.17 -8.94
C GLY A 74 -16.87 -17.91 -9.85
N THR A 75 -17.72 -16.95 -9.51
CA THR A 75 -18.86 -16.55 -10.36
C THR A 75 -18.42 -15.47 -11.34
N PRO A 76 -18.49 -15.68 -12.66
CA PRO A 76 -17.97 -14.76 -13.67
C PRO A 76 -18.90 -13.56 -13.92
N ASP A 77 -19.16 -12.77 -12.88
CA ASP A 77 -19.91 -11.51 -12.92
C ASP A 77 -18.93 -10.32 -12.77
N PRO A 78 -18.63 -9.60 -13.86
CA PRO A 78 -17.75 -8.43 -13.82
C PRO A 78 -18.23 -7.30 -12.91
N LYS A 79 -19.55 -7.10 -12.76
CA LYS A 79 -20.08 -6.03 -11.92
C LYS A 79 -19.92 -6.38 -10.44
N ALA A 80 -20.23 -7.61 -10.08
CA ALA A 80 -20.00 -8.10 -8.72
C ALA A 80 -18.50 -8.13 -8.38
N ALA A 81 -17.64 -8.49 -9.35
CA ALA A 81 -16.19 -8.43 -9.18
C ALA A 81 -15.69 -7.00 -8.90
N ALA A 82 -16.32 -5.96 -9.49
CA ALA A 82 -15.94 -4.58 -9.24
C ALA A 82 -16.13 -4.14 -7.78
N GLU A 83 -17.14 -4.67 -7.09
CA GLU A 83 -17.38 -4.39 -5.67
C GLU A 83 -16.24 -4.92 -4.81
N ASP A 84 -15.83 -6.17 -5.05
CA ASP A 84 -14.69 -6.79 -4.37
C ASP A 84 -13.36 -6.07 -4.70
N ILE A 85 -13.16 -5.68 -5.95
CA ILE A 85 -11.97 -4.93 -6.38
C ILE A 85 -11.91 -3.61 -5.60
N ARG A 86 -13.01 -2.86 -5.57
CA ARG A 86 -13.08 -1.57 -4.88
C ARG A 86 -12.79 -1.70 -3.39
N GLU A 87 -13.44 -2.65 -2.72
CA GLU A 87 -13.28 -2.83 -1.28
C GLU A 87 -11.85 -3.25 -0.92
N THR A 88 -11.29 -4.22 -1.63
CA THR A 88 -9.95 -4.74 -1.33
C THR A 88 -8.85 -3.72 -1.65
N PHE A 89 -8.92 -3.02 -2.80
CA PHE A 89 -7.97 -1.96 -3.14
C PHE A 89 -8.07 -0.77 -2.18
N SER A 90 -9.27 -0.38 -1.77
CA SER A 90 -9.50 0.66 -0.75
C SER A 90 -8.83 0.31 0.58
N ARG A 91 -8.98 -0.94 1.05
CA ARG A 91 -8.28 -1.44 2.25
C ARG A 91 -6.76 -1.48 2.11
N MET A 92 -6.26 -1.51 0.87
CA MET A 92 -4.84 -1.38 0.56
C MET A 92 -4.44 0.05 0.13
N ALA A 93 -5.23 1.04 0.53
CA ALA A 93 -4.99 2.46 0.33
C ALA A 93 -4.94 2.92 -1.13
N MET A 94 -5.65 2.25 -2.04
CA MET A 94 -5.82 2.66 -3.43
C MET A 94 -7.26 3.12 -3.68
N ASN A 95 -7.43 4.31 -4.24
CA ASN A 95 -8.75 4.80 -4.67
C ASN A 95 -9.14 4.23 -6.04
N ASP A 96 -10.31 4.61 -6.57
CA ASP A 96 -10.81 4.09 -7.85
C ASP A 96 -9.87 4.40 -9.04
N GLU A 97 -9.30 5.60 -9.10
CA GLU A 97 -8.39 6.00 -10.19
C GLU A 97 -7.07 5.20 -10.12
N GLU A 98 -6.48 5.10 -8.94
CA GLU A 98 -5.26 4.32 -8.69
C GLU A 98 -5.49 2.83 -8.99
N THR A 99 -6.68 2.32 -8.67
CA THR A 99 -7.09 0.93 -8.93
C THR A 99 -7.17 0.63 -10.43
N VAL A 100 -7.91 1.45 -11.19
CA VAL A 100 -7.99 1.31 -12.64
C VAL A 100 -6.59 1.43 -13.27
N ALA A 101 -5.81 2.41 -12.84
CA ALA A 101 -4.46 2.62 -13.36
C ALA A 101 -3.54 1.42 -13.10
N LEU A 102 -3.57 0.84 -11.89
CA LEU A 102 -2.76 -0.32 -11.52
C LEU A 102 -3.17 -1.59 -12.29
N ILE A 103 -4.47 -1.88 -12.39
CA ILE A 103 -4.95 -3.07 -13.09
C ILE A 103 -4.64 -2.93 -14.59
N ALA A 104 -5.10 -1.85 -15.23
CA ALA A 104 -4.89 -1.64 -16.66
C ALA A 104 -3.40 -1.50 -17.02
N GLY A 105 -2.61 -0.82 -16.19
CA GLY A 105 -1.18 -0.63 -16.41
C GLY A 105 -0.37 -1.90 -16.21
N GLY A 106 -0.69 -2.71 -15.19
CA GLY A 106 -0.07 -4.02 -15.00
C GLY A 106 -0.44 -5.01 -16.11
N HIS A 107 -1.72 -5.05 -16.48
CA HIS A 107 -2.25 -5.95 -17.49
C HIS A 107 -2.02 -5.50 -18.94
N ALA A 108 -1.39 -4.33 -19.15
CA ALA A 108 -0.79 -3.98 -20.44
C ALA A 108 0.35 -4.92 -20.82
N PHE A 109 0.93 -5.62 -19.84
CA PHE A 109 2.07 -6.52 -19.99
C PHE A 109 1.72 -7.98 -19.73
N GLY A 110 2.51 -8.86 -20.33
CA GLY A 110 2.55 -10.29 -20.04
C GLY A 110 1.26 -11.04 -20.38
N LYS A 111 1.07 -12.16 -19.67
CA LYS A 111 -0.05 -13.09 -19.82
C LYS A 111 -0.27 -13.86 -18.52
N THR A 112 -1.44 -14.47 -18.36
CA THR A 112 -1.67 -15.52 -17.35
C THR A 112 -1.27 -16.89 -17.91
N HIS A 113 -1.28 -17.95 -17.09
CA HIS A 113 -0.81 -19.28 -17.48
C HIS A 113 -1.81 -20.36 -17.02
N GLY A 114 -2.36 -21.09 -17.98
CA GLY A 114 -3.42 -22.06 -17.79
C GLY A 114 -3.43 -23.13 -18.88
N ALA A 115 -2.25 -23.63 -19.26
CA ALA A 115 -2.07 -24.51 -20.42
C ALA A 115 -2.73 -25.90 -20.27
N GLY A 116 -3.08 -26.32 -19.05
CA GLY A 116 -3.76 -27.57 -18.74
C GLY A 116 -4.33 -27.58 -17.31
N LEU A 117 -5.01 -28.66 -16.94
CA LEU A 117 -5.68 -28.80 -15.64
C LEU A 117 -4.73 -28.58 -14.46
N VAL A 118 -5.19 -27.81 -13.47
CA VAL A 118 -4.42 -27.48 -12.25
C VAL A 118 -4.04 -28.72 -11.43
N SER A 119 -4.71 -29.86 -11.63
CA SER A 119 -4.36 -31.15 -11.01
C SER A 119 -2.99 -31.68 -11.42
N HIS A 120 -2.37 -31.14 -12.48
CA HIS A 120 -0.99 -31.45 -12.86
C HIS A 120 0.06 -30.67 -12.05
N VAL A 121 -0.34 -29.67 -11.27
CA VAL A 121 0.56 -28.84 -10.48
C VAL A 121 0.83 -29.52 -9.15
N GLY A 122 2.10 -29.78 -8.86
CA GLY A 122 2.55 -30.37 -7.61
C GLY A 122 2.41 -29.42 -6.40
N PRO A 123 2.86 -29.87 -5.21
CA PRO A 123 2.75 -29.09 -3.97
C PRO A 123 3.46 -27.73 -4.04
N GLU A 124 2.96 -26.77 -3.26
CA GLU A 124 3.55 -25.46 -3.04
C GLU A 124 4.93 -25.53 -2.36
N PRO A 125 5.75 -24.45 -2.37
CA PRO A 125 7.14 -24.52 -1.92
C PRO A 125 7.38 -25.09 -0.52
N GLU A 126 6.51 -24.78 0.45
CA GLU A 126 6.64 -25.26 1.84
C GLU A 126 6.26 -26.74 2.00
N ALA A 127 5.53 -27.32 1.05
CA ALA A 127 5.16 -28.74 1.02
C ALA A 127 5.93 -29.53 -0.06
N ALA A 128 6.85 -28.87 -0.79
CA ALA A 128 7.58 -29.48 -1.87
C ALA A 128 8.68 -30.44 -1.37
N PRO A 129 9.01 -31.49 -2.13
CA PRO A 129 10.15 -32.34 -1.83
C PRO A 129 11.46 -31.55 -1.72
N ILE A 130 12.35 -31.95 -0.81
CA ILE A 130 13.60 -31.23 -0.49
C ILE A 130 14.53 -31.07 -1.69
N GLU A 131 14.50 -32.03 -2.62
CA GLU A 131 15.25 -32.01 -3.87
C GLU A 131 14.84 -30.86 -4.81
N ASN A 132 13.67 -30.25 -4.60
CA ASN A 132 13.26 -29.06 -5.35
C ASN A 132 13.93 -27.77 -4.86
N GLN A 133 14.69 -27.81 -3.74
CA GLN A 133 15.52 -26.69 -3.27
C GLN A 133 14.74 -25.36 -3.12
N GLY A 134 13.56 -25.43 -2.49
CA GLY A 134 12.71 -24.26 -2.24
C GLY A 134 11.79 -23.87 -3.40
N ILE A 135 11.73 -24.68 -4.46
CA ILE A 135 10.81 -24.47 -5.59
C ILE A 135 9.57 -25.37 -5.44
N GLY A 136 8.39 -24.78 -5.53
CA GLY A 136 7.10 -25.49 -5.54
C GLY A 136 6.42 -25.46 -6.90
N TRP A 137 5.20 -26.00 -6.95
CA TRP A 137 4.31 -26.00 -8.11
C TRP A 137 4.93 -26.62 -9.37
N VAL A 138 5.82 -27.59 -9.20
CA VAL A 138 6.40 -28.34 -10.32
C VAL A 138 5.28 -29.06 -11.06
N SER A 139 5.13 -28.76 -12.34
CA SER A 139 4.05 -29.29 -13.16
C SER A 139 4.46 -30.56 -13.90
N ALA A 140 3.60 -31.58 -13.84
CA ALA A 140 3.71 -32.80 -14.64
C ALA A 140 3.04 -32.67 -16.03
N TYR A 141 2.47 -31.50 -16.36
CA TYR A 141 1.83 -31.27 -17.64
C TYR A 141 2.86 -31.05 -18.74
N LYS A 142 3.06 -32.05 -19.60
CA LYS A 142 4.00 -32.01 -20.73
C LYS A 142 5.40 -31.57 -20.26
N SER A 143 5.94 -30.45 -20.74
CA SER A 143 7.24 -29.94 -20.31
C SER A 143 7.23 -29.22 -18.96
N GLY A 144 6.04 -28.86 -18.45
CA GLY A 144 5.83 -28.15 -17.19
C GLY A 144 6.28 -26.68 -17.20
N LYS A 145 6.69 -26.14 -18.37
CA LYS A 145 7.26 -24.80 -18.53
C LYS A 145 7.00 -24.25 -19.94
N GLY A 146 7.31 -22.97 -20.16
CA GLY A 146 7.09 -22.32 -21.46
C GLY A 146 5.61 -22.32 -21.86
N ASP A 147 5.29 -22.83 -23.06
CA ASP A 147 3.91 -22.95 -23.54
C ASP A 147 3.04 -23.93 -22.71
N ASP A 148 3.65 -24.79 -21.89
CA ASP A 148 2.95 -25.74 -21.02
C ASP A 148 2.82 -25.25 -19.56
N THR A 149 3.12 -23.98 -19.30
CA THR A 149 3.09 -23.41 -17.94
C THR A 149 1.66 -23.34 -17.40
N ILE A 150 1.46 -23.74 -16.15
CA ILE A 150 0.21 -23.62 -15.41
C ILE A 150 0.46 -22.75 -14.18
N GLY A 151 -0.35 -21.73 -13.99
CA GLY A 151 -0.36 -20.85 -12.83
C GLY A 151 -1.76 -20.83 -12.20
N GLY A 152 -2.40 -19.67 -12.17
CA GLY A 152 -3.70 -19.47 -11.51
C GLY A 152 -4.93 -20.01 -12.24
N GLY A 153 -4.78 -20.71 -13.38
CA GLY A 153 -5.90 -21.30 -14.13
C GLY A 153 -6.25 -20.58 -15.44
N PRO A 154 -6.51 -19.26 -15.47
CA PRO A 154 -6.77 -18.55 -16.71
C PRO A 154 -5.58 -18.58 -17.68
N GLU A 155 -5.86 -18.58 -19.00
CA GLU A 155 -4.88 -18.56 -20.10
C GLU A 155 -5.17 -17.35 -21.01
N VAL A 156 -4.84 -16.16 -20.51
CA VAL A 156 -5.24 -14.86 -21.04
C VAL A 156 -4.02 -14.05 -21.47
N THR A 157 -4.06 -13.53 -22.70
CA THR A 157 -3.11 -12.53 -23.23
C THR A 157 -3.90 -11.35 -23.79
N ARG A 158 -3.71 -10.17 -23.20
CA ARG A 158 -4.64 -9.04 -23.32
C ARG A 158 -4.29 -8.09 -24.44
N THR A 159 -3.00 -7.94 -24.72
CA THR A 159 -2.48 -6.95 -25.67
C THR A 159 -1.76 -7.63 -26.83
N THR A 160 -1.70 -6.94 -27.97
CA THR A 160 -0.92 -7.40 -29.14
C THR A 160 0.58 -7.21 -28.95
N THR A 161 0.99 -6.49 -27.89
CA THR A 161 2.39 -6.20 -27.57
C THR A 161 2.70 -6.48 -26.09
N PRO A 162 2.67 -7.75 -25.64
CA PRO A 162 2.75 -8.09 -24.20
C PRO A 162 4.04 -7.65 -23.49
N THR A 163 5.07 -7.25 -24.22
CA THR A 163 6.36 -6.81 -23.68
C THR A 163 6.66 -5.34 -23.99
N LYS A 164 5.63 -4.55 -24.34
CA LYS A 164 5.77 -3.11 -24.58
C LYS A 164 4.65 -2.34 -23.90
N TRP A 165 5.01 -1.21 -23.31
CA TRP A 165 4.04 -0.27 -22.76
C TRP A 165 3.17 0.32 -23.87
N GLY A 166 1.89 0.49 -23.58
CA GLY A 166 0.96 1.17 -24.47
C GLY A 166 -0.48 1.09 -23.97
N ILE A 167 -1.37 1.70 -24.73
CA ILE A 167 -2.81 1.76 -24.41
C ILE A 167 -3.58 0.49 -24.80
N GLY A 168 -2.88 -0.52 -25.32
CA GLY A 168 -3.50 -1.70 -25.96
C GLY A 168 -4.45 -2.50 -25.06
N PHE A 169 -4.25 -2.49 -23.75
CA PHE A 169 -5.19 -3.11 -22.80
C PHE A 169 -6.57 -2.41 -22.85
N LEU A 170 -6.59 -1.08 -22.66
CA LEU A 170 -7.82 -0.30 -22.66
C LEU A 170 -8.45 -0.23 -24.07
N ASP A 171 -7.63 -0.16 -25.11
CA ASP A 171 -8.11 -0.22 -26.50
C ASP A 171 -8.87 -1.53 -26.73
N ASN A 172 -8.25 -2.68 -26.46
CA ASN A 172 -8.91 -3.98 -26.64
C ASN A 172 -10.17 -4.11 -25.77
N LEU A 173 -10.10 -3.69 -24.49
CA LEU A 173 -11.23 -3.76 -23.54
C LEU A 173 -12.51 -3.12 -24.08
N PHE A 174 -12.40 -1.97 -24.76
CA PHE A 174 -13.54 -1.23 -25.30
C PHE A 174 -13.82 -1.46 -26.78
N LYS A 175 -12.84 -1.93 -27.55
CA LYS A 175 -12.96 -2.19 -28.99
C LYS A 175 -13.78 -3.44 -29.30
N TYR A 176 -13.68 -4.46 -28.46
CA TYR A 176 -14.34 -5.75 -28.68
C TYR A 176 -15.55 -5.92 -27.77
N GLU A 177 -16.53 -6.69 -28.23
CA GLU A 177 -17.50 -7.33 -27.34
C GLU A 177 -16.91 -8.65 -26.84
N TRP A 178 -17.31 -9.08 -25.64
CA TRP A 178 -16.69 -10.20 -24.94
C TRP A 178 -17.70 -11.32 -24.71
N GLU A 179 -17.29 -12.56 -24.93
CA GLU A 179 -18.07 -13.76 -24.61
C GLU A 179 -17.34 -14.65 -23.61
N LEU A 180 -18.09 -15.18 -22.65
CA LEU A 180 -17.56 -16.07 -21.61
C LEU A 180 -17.09 -17.37 -22.26
N THR A 181 -15.89 -17.80 -21.89
CA THR A 181 -15.28 -19.05 -22.33
C THR A 181 -14.48 -19.66 -21.19
N LYS A 182 -13.91 -20.84 -21.42
CA LYS A 182 -13.11 -21.58 -20.45
C LYS A 182 -11.66 -21.70 -20.93
N SER A 183 -10.72 -21.54 -20.01
CA SER A 183 -9.31 -21.84 -20.28
C SER A 183 -9.10 -23.35 -20.47
N PRO A 184 -7.94 -23.80 -20.98
CA PRO A 184 -7.57 -25.22 -20.96
C PRO A 184 -7.50 -25.84 -19.55
N ALA A 185 -7.45 -25.01 -18.51
CA ALA A 185 -7.52 -25.41 -17.10
C ALA A 185 -8.94 -25.29 -16.51
N GLU A 186 -9.97 -25.08 -17.34
CA GLU A 186 -11.38 -24.94 -16.97
C GLU A 186 -11.71 -23.68 -16.13
N ALA A 187 -10.84 -22.68 -16.14
CA ALA A 187 -11.09 -21.39 -15.50
C ALA A 187 -11.96 -20.47 -16.36
N ASP A 188 -12.90 -19.74 -15.75
CA ASP A 188 -13.71 -18.72 -16.43
C ASP A 188 -12.86 -17.54 -16.90
N GLN A 189 -12.99 -17.22 -18.18
CA GLN A 189 -12.33 -16.08 -18.82
C GLN A 189 -13.18 -15.58 -19.99
N PHE A 190 -12.78 -14.48 -20.61
CA PHE A 190 -13.48 -13.91 -21.76
C PHE A 190 -12.60 -13.90 -23.00
N GLU A 191 -13.21 -14.13 -24.15
CA GLU A 191 -12.62 -13.98 -25.49
C GLU A 191 -13.40 -12.96 -26.30
N ALA A 192 -12.74 -12.29 -27.24
CA ALA A 192 -13.39 -11.36 -28.16
C ALA A 192 -14.41 -12.09 -29.05
N LYS A 193 -15.65 -11.60 -29.05
CA LYS A 193 -16.82 -12.28 -29.63
C LYS A 193 -16.73 -12.43 -31.16
N GLY A 194 -17.09 -13.61 -31.67
CA GLY A 194 -17.35 -13.82 -33.09
C GLY A 194 -16.12 -13.63 -33.99
N ASP A 195 -14.98 -14.21 -33.60
CA ASP A 195 -13.67 -14.09 -34.28
C ASP A 195 -13.13 -12.64 -34.35
N ALA A 196 -13.69 -11.69 -33.60
CA ALA A 196 -13.22 -10.33 -33.60
C ALA A 196 -11.78 -10.25 -33.05
N GLY A 197 -10.85 -9.72 -33.86
CA GLY A 197 -9.44 -9.68 -33.47
C GLY A 197 -8.74 -11.04 -33.50
N LYS A 198 -9.30 -12.06 -34.16
CA LYS A 198 -8.59 -13.31 -34.43
C LYS A 198 -7.21 -13.05 -35.03
N ASP A 199 -6.23 -13.84 -34.61
CA ASP A 199 -4.85 -13.75 -35.06
C ASP A 199 -4.19 -12.36 -34.89
N THR A 200 -4.60 -11.61 -33.86
CA THR A 200 -3.96 -10.31 -33.54
C THR A 200 -2.99 -10.39 -32.37
N VAL A 201 -3.20 -11.30 -31.42
CA VAL A 201 -2.38 -11.45 -30.21
C VAL A 201 -1.35 -12.56 -30.42
N PRO A 202 -0.05 -12.33 -30.20
CA PRO A 202 0.97 -13.34 -30.40
C PRO A 202 0.92 -14.45 -29.33
N TYR A 203 1.32 -15.67 -29.69
CA TYR A 203 1.72 -16.68 -28.70
C TYR A 203 3.07 -16.31 -28.07
N ALA A 204 3.33 -16.83 -26.87
CA ALA A 204 4.52 -16.47 -26.09
C ALA A 204 5.83 -17.03 -26.67
N HIS A 205 5.83 -18.28 -27.13
CA HIS A 205 7.05 -18.97 -27.57
C HIS A 205 7.03 -19.41 -29.04
N ASP A 206 5.86 -19.52 -29.67
CA ASP A 206 5.73 -19.82 -31.10
C ASP A 206 5.43 -18.54 -31.90
N PRO A 207 6.42 -17.99 -32.64
CA PRO A 207 6.25 -16.72 -33.38
C PRO A 207 5.29 -16.84 -34.57
N ASN A 208 4.97 -18.07 -35.01
CA ASN A 208 4.06 -18.30 -36.13
C ASN A 208 2.61 -18.45 -35.67
N LYS A 209 2.35 -18.53 -34.35
CA LYS A 209 1.01 -18.67 -33.80
C LYS A 209 0.49 -17.36 -33.23
N LYS A 210 -0.80 -17.15 -33.45
CA LYS A 210 -1.56 -16.02 -32.90
C LYS A 210 -2.90 -16.51 -32.37
N ARG A 211 -3.52 -15.70 -31.52
CA ARG A 211 -4.81 -15.95 -30.86
C ARG A 211 -5.67 -14.69 -30.87
N SER A 212 -6.95 -14.86 -30.54
CA SER A 212 -7.85 -13.75 -30.25
C SER A 212 -7.47 -13.06 -28.94
N PRO A 213 -7.82 -11.77 -28.76
CA PRO A 213 -7.75 -11.10 -27.48
C PRO A 213 -8.60 -11.80 -26.43
N THR A 214 -8.07 -11.86 -25.22
CA THR A 214 -8.74 -12.47 -24.06
C THR A 214 -8.64 -11.53 -22.85
N MET A 215 -9.57 -11.64 -21.92
CA MET A 215 -9.66 -10.83 -20.70
C MET A 215 -10.10 -11.69 -19.52
N LEU A 216 -9.72 -11.29 -18.31
CA LEU A 216 -10.30 -11.86 -17.08
C LEU A 216 -11.69 -11.27 -16.80
N VAL A 217 -12.44 -11.94 -15.91
CA VAL A 217 -13.68 -11.39 -15.35
C VAL A 217 -13.42 -10.03 -14.70
N THR A 218 -12.32 -9.93 -13.95
CA THR A 218 -11.89 -8.69 -13.26
C THR A 218 -11.40 -7.59 -14.21
N ASP A 219 -10.94 -7.93 -15.42
CA ASP A 219 -10.61 -6.92 -16.44
C ASP A 219 -11.89 -6.26 -16.95
N LEU A 220 -12.94 -7.05 -17.18
CA LEU A 220 -14.24 -6.54 -17.61
C LEU A 220 -14.95 -5.70 -16.54
N ALA A 221 -14.62 -5.88 -15.27
CA ALA A 221 -15.09 -5.02 -14.19
C ALA A 221 -14.76 -3.54 -14.46
N LEU A 222 -13.61 -3.27 -15.09
CA LEU A 222 -13.18 -1.91 -15.43
C LEU A 222 -14.04 -1.24 -16.52
N ARG A 223 -14.80 -2.05 -17.27
CA ARG A 223 -15.74 -1.58 -18.31
C ARG A 223 -17.19 -1.58 -17.84
N TYR A 224 -17.60 -2.51 -16.99
CA TYR A 224 -19.01 -2.68 -16.63
C TYR A 224 -19.42 -2.01 -15.32
N ASP A 225 -18.46 -1.64 -14.47
CA ASP A 225 -18.72 -0.78 -13.32
C ASP A 225 -18.84 0.69 -13.75
N PRO A 226 -19.91 1.42 -13.35
CA PRO A 226 -20.14 2.80 -13.81
C PRO A 226 -19.07 3.84 -13.43
N VAL A 227 -18.28 3.59 -12.39
CA VAL A 227 -17.21 4.49 -11.95
C VAL A 227 -15.92 4.14 -12.68
N TYR A 228 -15.55 2.85 -12.69
CA TYR A 228 -14.35 2.39 -13.41
C TYR A 228 -14.45 2.62 -14.91
N GLU A 229 -15.63 2.48 -15.50
CA GLU A 229 -15.84 2.72 -16.92
C GLU A 229 -15.48 4.15 -17.31
N LYS A 230 -15.93 5.14 -16.52
CA LYS A 230 -15.64 6.56 -16.78
C LYS A 230 -14.16 6.85 -16.71
N ILE A 231 -13.47 6.28 -15.72
CA ILE A 231 -12.02 6.43 -15.56
C ILE A 231 -11.28 5.74 -16.73
N SER A 232 -11.67 4.51 -17.04
CA SER A 232 -11.05 3.71 -18.10
C SER A 232 -11.24 4.35 -19.49
N ARG A 233 -12.42 4.91 -19.78
CA ARG A 233 -12.66 5.66 -21.01
C ARG A 233 -11.85 6.96 -21.08
N ARG A 234 -11.73 7.68 -19.96
CA ARG A 234 -10.88 8.87 -19.90
C ARG A 234 -9.42 8.51 -20.16
N PHE A 235 -8.91 7.45 -19.55
CA PHE A 235 -7.56 6.95 -19.80
C PHE A 235 -7.35 6.47 -21.24
N LEU A 236 -8.35 5.82 -21.84
CA LEU A 236 -8.31 5.45 -23.26
C LEU A 236 -8.22 6.68 -24.16
N ALA A 237 -8.97 7.74 -23.86
CA ALA A 237 -8.97 8.98 -24.62
C ALA A 237 -7.72 9.85 -24.38
N ASN A 238 -7.07 9.72 -23.22
CA ASN A 238 -5.92 10.53 -22.78
C ASN A 238 -4.81 9.61 -22.23
N PRO A 239 -4.04 8.92 -23.11
CA PRO A 239 -3.04 7.93 -22.69
C PRO A 239 -1.92 8.49 -21.81
N GLU A 240 -1.64 9.80 -21.89
CA GLU A 240 -0.69 10.49 -21.03
C GLU A 240 -1.19 10.63 -19.59
N GLU A 241 -2.49 10.88 -19.37
CA GLU A 241 -3.09 10.86 -18.03
C GLU A 241 -3.01 9.46 -17.42
N PHE A 242 -3.27 8.44 -18.24
CA PHE A 242 -3.13 7.04 -17.84
C PHE A 242 -1.69 6.72 -17.40
N ALA A 243 -0.70 7.15 -18.19
CA ALA A 243 0.70 6.91 -17.88
C ALA A 243 1.13 7.61 -16.58
N ASP A 244 0.72 8.86 -16.34
CA ASP A 244 1.02 9.57 -15.09
C ASP A 244 0.33 8.92 -13.88
N ALA A 245 -0.95 8.56 -14.00
CA ALA A 245 -1.69 7.88 -12.95
C ALA A 245 -1.07 6.53 -12.59
N PHE A 246 -0.72 5.71 -13.59
CA PHE A 246 -0.05 4.43 -13.36
C PHE A 246 1.34 4.62 -12.74
N ALA A 247 2.12 5.61 -13.17
CA ALA A 247 3.46 5.87 -12.63
C ALA A 247 3.39 6.19 -11.13
N ARG A 248 2.45 7.05 -10.74
CA ARG A 248 2.23 7.47 -9.34
C ARG A 248 1.65 6.33 -8.50
N ALA A 249 0.66 5.62 -9.02
CA ALA A 249 0.03 4.51 -8.31
C ALA A 249 1.00 3.34 -8.12
N TRP A 250 1.83 3.02 -9.12
CA TRP A 250 2.90 2.04 -9.01
C TRP A 250 3.94 2.44 -7.95
N PHE A 251 4.37 3.70 -7.94
CA PHE A 251 5.29 4.19 -6.92
C PHE A 251 4.68 4.10 -5.52
N LYS A 252 3.42 4.52 -5.35
CA LYS A 252 2.69 4.37 -4.09
C LYS A 252 2.58 2.91 -3.66
N LEU A 253 2.16 2.01 -4.56
CA LEU A 253 2.03 0.57 -4.29
C LEU A 253 3.33 0.00 -3.72
N THR A 254 4.44 0.37 -4.36
CA THR A 254 5.76 -0.16 -4.07
C THR A 254 6.52 0.63 -3.01
N HIS A 255 5.91 1.58 -2.30
CA HIS A 255 6.56 2.40 -1.25
C HIS A 255 5.63 2.75 -0.06
N ARG A 256 4.33 2.42 -0.12
CA ARG A 256 3.33 2.75 0.93
C ARG A 256 3.67 2.23 2.33
N ASP A 257 4.49 1.19 2.43
CA ASP A 257 4.92 0.54 3.68
C ASP A 257 6.28 1.04 4.21
N MET A 258 6.92 1.97 3.51
CA MET A 258 8.25 2.47 3.89
C MET A 258 8.22 3.58 4.93
N GLY A 259 7.04 4.11 5.26
CA GLY A 259 6.88 5.21 6.22
C GLY A 259 7.46 6.53 5.69
N PRO A 260 8.04 7.36 6.58
CA PRO A 260 8.52 8.70 6.23
C PRO A 260 9.57 8.70 5.12
N ARG A 261 9.53 9.75 4.30
CA ARG A 261 10.47 9.99 3.19
C ARG A 261 11.94 9.93 3.60
N SER A 262 12.28 10.26 4.85
CA SER A 262 13.65 10.16 5.38
C SER A 262 14.24 8.74 5.35
N ARG A 263 13.41 7.71 5.19
CA ARG A 263 13.84 6.31 5.04
C ARG A 263 14.17 5.91 3.60
N TYR A 264 13.92 6.78 2.62
CA TYR A 264 14.06 6.47 1.20
C TYR A 264 15.49 6.80 0.79
N LEU A 265 16.18 5.81 0.22
CA LEU A 265 17.60 5.91 -0.14
C LEU A 265 17.80 5.80 -1.66
N GLY A 266 18.81 6.49 -2.18
CA GLY A 266 19.24 6.38 -3.57
C GLY A 266 18.92 7.60 -4.43
N PRO A 267 19.48 7.65 -5.65
CA PRO A 267 19.43 8.83 -6.51
C PRO A 267 18.09 9.03 -7.22
N GLU A 268 17.23 8.01 -7.25
CA GLU A 268 15.95 8.01 -7.98
C GLU A 268 14.74 8.38 -7.11
N VAL A 269 14.96 8.79 -5.86
CA VAL A 269 13.87 9.22 -4.98
C VAL A 269 13.22 10.47 -5.58
N PRO A 270 11.91 10.43 -5.94
CA PRO A 270 11.24 11.56 -6.59
C PRO A 270 11.34 12.83 -5.75
N LYS A 271 11.48 14.00 -6.36
CA LYS A 271 11.47 15.29 -5.63
C LYS A 271 10.05 15.64 -5.20
N GLY A 272 9.92 16.34 -4.08
CA GLY A 272 8.64 16.82 -3.55
C GLY A 272 7.86 15.77 -2.76
N ASP A 273 6.97 16.24 -1.91
CA ASP A 273 6.22 15.38 -1.00
C ASP A 273 4.97 14.80 -1.66
N LEU A 274 4.67 13.54 -1.34
CA LEU A 274 3.39 12.91 -1.69
C LEU A 274 2.55 12.79 -0.44
N ILE A 275 1.28 13.18 -0.51
CA ILE A 275 0.43 13.28 0.68
C ILE A 275 0.31 11.96 1.47
N TRP A 276 0.35 10.82 0.80
CA TRP A 276 0.28 9.50 1.43
C TRP A 276 1.55 9.12 2.22
N GLN A 277 2.66 9.86 2.06
CA GLN A 277 3.88 9.71 2.85
C GLN A 277 3.80 10.40 4.22
N ASP A 278 2.65 11.01 4.55
CA ASP A 278 2.44 11.81 5.75
C ASP A 278 3.56 12.85 5.97
N PRO A 279 3.83 13.73 4.98
CA PRO A 279 5.02 14.58 4.98
C PRO A 279 5.10 15.49 6.19
N ILE A 280 6.32 15.84 6.58
CA ILE A 280 6.63 16.70 7.71
C ILE A 280 7.60 17.77 7.19
N PRO A 281 7.38 19.07 7.49
CA PRO A 281 8.31 20.11 7.08
C PRO A 281 9.74 19.83 7.54
N LEU A 282 10.71 20.24 6.73
CA LEU A 282 12.11 20.19 7.13
C LEU A 282 12.39 21.19 8.25
N VAL A 283 13.35 20.89 9.10
CA VAL A 283 13.85 21.83 10.11
C VAL A 283 14.45 23.05 9.41
N ASP A 284 13.89 24.24 9.67
CA ASP A 284 14.27 25.52 9.05
C ASP A 284 14.84 26.53 10.06
N HIS A 285 15.09 26.10 11.30
CA HIS A 285 15.58 26.92 12.40
C HIS A 285 16.66 26.19 13.21
N LYS A 286 17.38 26.93 14.07
CA LYS A 286 18.30 26.28 15.02
C LYS A 286 17.52 25.53 16.08
N LEU A 287 17.99 24.34 16.44
CA LEU A 287 17.38 23.52 17.48
C LEU A 287 17.75 24.01 18.89
N ILE A 288 16.89 23.70 19.84
CA ILE A 288 17.15 23.91 21.27
C ILE A 288 18.31 23.03 21.75
N ASP A 289 19.08 23.54 22.72
CA ASP A 289 20.16 22.77 23.36
C ASP A 289 19.74 22.23 24.74
N LYS A 290 20.69 21.64 25.47
CA LYS A 290 20.44 21.09 26.82
C LYS A 290 19.98 22.14 27.83
N LYS A 291 20.50 23.37 27.77
CA LYS A 291 20.12 24.45 28.68
C LYS A 291 18.69 24.89 28.38
N ASP A 292 18.36 25.08 27.11
CA ASP A 292 17.02 25.43 26.66
C ASP A 292 16.01 24.35 27.07
N THR A 293 16.39 23.08 26.91
CA THR A 293 15.57 21.92 27.29
C THR A 293 15.29 21.90 28.80
N ALA A 294 16.29 22.16 29.64
CA ALA A 294 16.10 22.25 31.09
C ALA A 294 15.19 23.42 31.51
N GLU A 295 15.29 24.56 30.82
CA GLU A 295 14.40 25.71 31.04
C GLU A 295 12.96 25.40 30.63
N LEU A 296 12.77 24.78 29.46
CA LEU A 296 11.46 24.39 28.95
C LEU A 296 10.77 23.36 29.86
N LYS A 297 11.49 22.35 30.36
CA LYS A 297 10.93 21.39 31.33
C LYS A 297 10.39 22.10 32.57
N LYS A 298 11.12 23.06 33.13
CA LYS A 298 10.66 23.87 34.27
C LYS A 298 9.40 24.68 33.91
N ALA A 299 9.40 25.32 32.74
CA ALA A 299 8.25 26.09 32.27
C ALA A 299 6.99 25.21 32.10
N ILE A 300 7.16 24.00 31.52
CA ILE A 300 6.07 23.03 31.35
C ILE A 300 5.50 22.60 32.70
N LEU A 301 6.36 22.22 33.66
CA LEU A 301 5.91 21.84 35.00
C LEU A 301 5.24 23.01 35.76
N GLY A 302 5.59 24.24 35.41
CA GLY A 302 4.96 25.47 35.92
C GLY A 302 3.58 25.79 35.32
N THR A 303 3.10 25.04 34.32
CA THR A 303 1.78 25.28 33.69
C THR A 303 0.59 24.87 34.56
N GLY A 304 0.84 24.10 35.63
CA GLY A 304 -0.22 23.55 36.48
C GLY A 304 -0.91 22.31 35.92
N MET A 305 -0.47 21.78 34.76
CA MET A 305 -0.90 20.47 34.27
C MET A 305 -0.36 19.36 35.16
N SER A 306 -1.19 18.35 35.42
CA SER A 306 -0.78 17.20 36.23
C SER A 306 0.23 16.32 35.49
N VAL A 307 0.99 15.52 36.26
CA VAL A 307 1.88 14.49 35.70
C VAL A 307 1.11 13.57 34.75
N SER A 308 -0.09 13.15 35.15
CA SER A 308 -0.95 12.28 34.34
C SER A 308 -1.29 12.90 32.98
N GLU A 309 -1.74 14.16 32.96
CA GLU A 309 -2.11 14.86 31.72
C GLU A 309 -0.93 15.00 30.75
N LEU A 310 0.26 15.33 31.25
CA LEU A 310 1.46 15.51 30.44
C LEU A 310 1.98 14.17 29.88
N VAL A 311 2.04 13.12 30.72
CA VAL A 311 2.42 11.78 30.29
C VAL A 311 1.43 11.23 29.28
N TYR A 312 0.13 11.34 29.56
CA TYR A 312 -0.91 10.82 28.68
C TYR A 312 -0.90 11.54 27.32
N THR A 313 -0.74 12.86 27.28
CA THR A 313 -0.66 13.61 26.01
C THR A 313 0.57 13.21 25.19
N ALA A 314 1.73 13.03 25.83
CA ALA A 314 2.93 12.56 25.17
C ALA A 314 2.75 11.13 24.60
N TRP A 315 2.14 10.24 25.39
CA TRP A 315 1.82 8.88 24.99
C TRP A 315 0.82 8.87 23.82
N SER A 316 -0.29 9.59 23.90
CA SER A 316 -1.30 9.70 22.84
C SER A 316 -0.70 10.19 21.52
N SER A 317 0.35 11.01 21.58
CA SER A 317 1.04 11.47 20.37
C SER A 317 1.97 10.38 19.80
N ALA A 318 2.81 9.79 20.64
CA ALA A 318 3.83 8.83 20.21
C ALA A 318 3.27 7.43 19.86
N SER A 319 2.25 6.97 20.57
CA SER A 319 1.67 5.61 20.47
C SER A 319 0.85 5.36 19.20
N THR A 320 0.64 6.39 18.38
CA THR A 320 0.06 6.21 17.04
C THR A 320 1.03 5.53 16.07
N PHE A 321 2.32 5.47 16.43
CA PHE A 321 3.34 4.79 15.63
C PHE A 321 3.05 3.29 15.54
N ARG A 322 3.17 2.73 14.34
CA ARG A 322 3.11 1.28 14.11
C ARG A 322 4.28 0.83 13.25
N GLY A 323 5.00 -0.20 13.71
CA GLY A 323 6.20 -0.70 13.03
C GLY A 323 5.93 -1.38 11.68
N SER A 324 4.68 -1.79 11.44
CA SER A 324 4.26 -2.50 10.23
C SER A 324 4.49 -1.70 8.95
N ASP A 325 4.00 -0.45 8.90
CA ASP A 325 4.20 0.47 7.77
C ASP A 325 4.93 1.78 8.16
N LYS A 326 5.35 1.87 9.42
CA LYS A 326 6.13 2.97 9.99
C LYS A 326 5.41 4.33 9.96
N ARG A 327 4.07 4.33 9.84
CA ARG A 327 3.24 5.52 9.97
C ARG A 327 3.00 5.88 11.44
N GLY A 328 2.52 7.10 11.65
CA GLY A 328 2.22 7.64 12.97
C GLY A 328 3.45 8.10 13.75
N GLY A 329 3.29 8.29 15.05
CA GLY A 329 4.30 8.80 15.97
C GLY A 329 4.16 10.30 16.24
N ALA A 330 5.04 10.81 17.11
CA ALA A 330 4.93 12.18 17.64
C ALA A 330 5.45 13.28 16.70
N ASN A 331 6.21 12.94 15.66
CA ASN A 331 6.70 13.93 14.70
C ASN A 331 5.54 14.45 13.82
N GLY A 332 5.53 15.74 13.50
CA GLY A 332 4.41 16.43 12.84
C GLY A 332 3.34 16.93 13.81
N SER A 333 3.40 16.60 15.10
CA SER A 333 2.42 17.00 16.14
C SER A 333 0.97 16.84 15.66
N ARG A 334 0.72 15.75 14.91
CA ARG A 334 -0.59 15.46 14.33
C ARG A 334 -1.68 15.28 15.37
N ILE A 335 -1.31 15.06 16.64
CA ILE A 335 -2.23 15.02 17.78
C ILE A 335 -3.10 16.30 17.90
N ARG A 336 -2.64 17.45 17.41
CA ARG A 336 -3.42 18.71 17.41
C ARG A 336 -4.33 18.87 16.19
N LEU A 337 -4.21 17.99 15.20
CA LEU A 337 -4.91 18.04 13.91
C LEU A 337 -6.01 16.97 13.85
N GLU A 338 -6.91 17.11 12.89
CA GLU A 338 -7.86 16.03 12.60
C GLU A 338 -7.16 14.84 11.91
N PRO A 339 -7.60 13.60 12.18
CA PRO A 339 -8.67 13.24 13.13
C PRO A 339 -8.18 13.07 14.58
N GLN A 340 -6.87 13.10 14.84
CA GLN A 340 -6.30 12.69 16.14
C GLN A 340 -6.79 13.52 17.33
N ARG A 341 -6.98 14.83 17.14
CA ARG A 341 -7.47 15.71 18.20
C ARG A 341 -8.89 15.39 18.67
N SER A 342 -9.66 14.68 17.84
CA SER A 342 -11.06 14.34 18.05
C SER A 342 -11.28 12.86 18.38
N TRP A 343 -10.21 12.06 18.48
CA TRP A 343 -10.32 10.67 18.91
C TRP A 343 -10.77 10.59 20.36
N GLU A 344 -11.77 9.75 20.63
CA GLU A 344 -12.28 9.50 21.98
C GLU A 344 -11.16 9.07 22.94
N ALA A 345 -10.30 8.17 22.48
CA ALA A 345 -9.12 7.69 23.20
C ALA A 345 -8.06 8.77 23.50
N ASN A 346 -8.20 9.98 22.95
CA ASN A 346 -7.32 11.11 23.26
C ASN A 346 -7.98 12.14 24.19
N GLU A 347 -9.19 11.86 24.71
CA GLU A 347 -9.94 12.73 25.62
C GLU A 347 -9.95 14.21 25.18
N PRO A 348 -10.65 14.57 24.07
CA PRO A 348 -10.45 15.83 23.35
C PRO A 348 -10.48 17.11 24.21
N ALA A 349 -11.36 17.15 25.23
CA ALA A 349 -11.45 18.29 26.15
C ALA A 349 -10.20 18.44 27.03
N LYS A 350 -9.64 17.33 27.54
CA LYS A 350 -8.40 17.34 28.32
C LYS A 350 -7.20 17.63 27.41
N LEU A 351 -7.11 16.96 26.27
CA LEU A 351 -6.06 17.19 25.29
C LEU A 351 -5.98 18.66 24.88
N LYS A 352 -7.12 19.29 24.58
CA LYS A 352 -7.16 20.72 24.22
C LYS A 352 -6.52 21.60 25.28
N ARG A 353 -6.82 21.38 26.56
CA ARG A 353 -6.24 22.17 27.67
C ARG A 353 -4.72 22.02 27.75
N VAL A 354 -4.21 20.80 27.60
CA VAL A 354 -2.76 20.54 27.61
C VAL A 354 -2.09 21.19 26.40
N LEU A 355 -2.65 21.03 25.20
CA LEU A 355 -2.11 21.65 23.99
C LEU A 355 -2.10 23.18 24.07
N ASP A 356 -3.16 23.80 24.60
CA ASP A 356 -3.22 25.26 24.80
C ASP A 356 -2.12 25.74 25.76
N ALA A 357 -1.86 24.99 26.84
CA ALA A 357 -0.79 25.29 27.80
C ALA A 357 0.61 25.15 27.18
N LEU A 358 0.86 24.07 26.44
CA LEU A 358 2.12 23.84 25.74
C LEU A 358 2.35 24.87 24.62
N GLU A 359 1.30 25.27 23.92
CA GLU A 359 1.35 26.31 22.89
C GLU A 359 1.74 27.67 23.47
N LYS A 360 1.25 28.00 24.68
CA LYS A 360 1.67 29.21 25.40
C LYS A 360 3.17 29.17 25.72
N VAL A 361 3.66 28.06 26.27
CA VAL A 361 5.11 27.86 26.54
C VAL A 361 5.93 27.99 25.25
N ARG A 362 5.45 27.39 24.14
CA ARG A 362 6.08 27.49 22.82
C ARG A 362 6.25 28.94 22.36
N LYS A 363 5.14 29.69 22.37
CA LYS A 363 5.13 31.09 21.92
C LYS A 363 6.06 31.95 22.75
N GLU A 364 6.01 31.80 24.07
CA GLU A 364 6.86 32.54 25.00
C GLU A 364 8.35 32.22 24.80
N PHE A 365 8.70 30.95 24.56
CA PHE A 365 10.09 30.56 24.28
C PHE A 365 10.55 31.13 22.93
N ASN A 366 9.79 30.90 21.86
CA ASN A 366 10.15 31.33 20.51
C ASN A 366 10.24 32.86 20.38
N ALA A 367 9.49 33.62 21.17
CA ALA A 367 9.56 35.09 21.19
C ALA A 367 10.82 35.64 21.88
N ARG A 368 11.35 34.93 22.89
CA ARG A 368 12.55 35.35 23.64
C ARG A 368 13.85 34.70 23.15
N ALA A 369 13.74 33.58 22.43
CA ALA A 369 14.87 32.81 21.95
C ALA A 369 15.76 33.67 21.04
N LYS A 370 17.07 33.59 21.26
CA LYS A 370 18.09 34.31 20.48
C LYS A 370 18.65 33.40 19.38
N ASP A 371 19.43 33.99 18.50
CA ASP A 371 20.25 33.29 17.50
C ASP A 371 19.48 32.44 16.48
N GLY A 372 18.17 32.70 16.31
CA GLY A 372 17.29 31.96 15.40
C GLY A 372 16.86 30.60 15.93
N LYS A 373 17.02 30.33 17.24
CA LYS A 373 16.50 29.12 17.87
C LYS A 373 14.98 29.15 17.96
N ARG A 374 14.35 28.00 17.74
CA ARG A 374 12.92 27.77 17.99
C ARG A 374 12.69 26.35 18.50
N VAL A 375 11.54 26.13 19.11
CA VAL A 375 11.02 24.81 19.48
C VAL A 375 9.65 24.59 18.82
N SER A 376 9.43 23.39 18.30
CA SER A 376 8.15 22.94 17.78
C SER A 376 7.22 22.47 18.90
N LEU A 377 5.92 22.45 18.63
CA LEU A 377 4.94 21.85 19.53
C LEU A 377 5.13 20.33 19.59
N ALA A 378 5.54 19.68 18.50
CA ALA A 378 5.91 18.26 18.46
C ALA A 378 6.99 17.89 19.47
N ASP A 379 8.04 18.71 19.56
CA ASP A 379 9.09 18.52 20.56
C ASP A 379 8.58 18.84 21.97
N LEU A 380 7.76 19.88 22.15
CA LEU A 380 7.21 20.21 23.47
C LEU A 380 6.25 19.15 24.03
N VAL A 381 5.43 18.51 23.19
CA VAL A 381 4.55 17.41 23.61
C VAL A 381 5.36 16.25 24.17
N VAL A 382 6.45 15.87 23.50
CA VAL A 382 7.34 14.80 24.00
C VAL A 382 8.12 15.26 25.24
N LEU A 383 8.66 16.49 25.20
CA LEU A 383 9.42 17.04 26.32
C LEU A 383 8.58 17.17 27.59
N ALA A 384 7.29 17.45 27.44
CA ALA A 384 6.33 17.50 28.54
C ALA A 384 6.17 16.14 29.23
N GLY A 385 6.04 15.06 28.46
CA GLY A 385 6.04 13.70 28.99
C GLY A 385 7.33 13.37 29.74
N ASN A 386 8.49 13.70 29.16
CA ASN A 386 9.78 13.51 29.82
C ASN A 386 9.87 14.27 31.14
N ALA A 387 9.47 15.56 31.16
CA ALA A 387 9.48 16.38 32.37
C ALA A 387 8.59 15.80 33.47
N ALA A 388 7.41 15.29 33.09
CA ALA A 388 6.47 14.68 34.01
C ALA A 388 6.98 13.36 34.59
N ILE A 389 7.65 12.52 33.78
CA ILE A 389 8.31 11.29 34.24
C ILE A 389 9.44 11.61 35.22
N GLU A 390 10.31 12.57 34.89
CA GLU A 390 11.40 13.00 35.77
C GLU A 390 10.86 13.53 37.11
N LYS A 391 9.77 14.32 37.07
CA LYS A 391 9.11 14.79 38.27
C LYS A 391 8.57 13.61 39.10
N ALA A 392 7.83 12.69 38.48
CA ALA A 392 7.24 11.55 39.17
C ALA A 392 8.31 10.66 39.83
N ALA A 393 9.43 10.44 39.15
CA ALA A 393 10.57 9.73 39.71
C ALA A 393 11.18 10.48 40.90
N GLY A 394 11.34 11.80 40.76
CA GLY A 394 11.82 12.67 41.85
C GLY A 394 10.92 12.66 43.07
N ASP A 395 9.59 12.72 42.88
CA ASP A 395 8.59 12.61 43.95
C ASP A 395 8.70 11.26 44.69
N ALA A 396 9.14 10.20 43.99
CA ALA A 396 9.42 8.88 44.55
C ALA A 396 10.86 8.72 45.11
N GLY A 397 11.66 9.79 45.15
CA GLY A 397 13.02 9.78 45.70
C GLY A 397 14.12 9.37 44.71
N PHE A 398 13.81 9.23 43.42
CA PHE A 398 14.78 8.86 42.38
C PHE A 398 15.22 10.07 41.55
N LYS A 399 16.53 10.25 41.41
CA LYS A 399 17.09 11.24 40.47
C LYS A 399 17.34 10.56 39.13
N MET A 400 16.63 11.00 38.09
CA MET A 400 16.81 10.52 36.73
C MET A 400 16.74 11.65 35.71
N GLU A 401 17.35 11.43 34.55
CA GLU A 401 17.23 12.27 33.38
C GLU A 401 16.73 11.40 32.22
N VAL A 402 15.59 11.76 31.66
CA VAL A 402 14.99 11.07 30.52
C VAL A 402 15.59 11.67 29.24
N PRO A 403 16.24 10.86 28.39
CA PRO A 403 16.84 11.34 27.15
C PRO A 403 15.84 12.06 26.25
N PHE A 404 16.28 13.14 25.62
CA PHE A 404 15.47 13.94 24.73
C PHE A 404 16.29 14.38 23.51
N ASN A 405 15.75 14.14 22.32
CA ASN A 405 16.34 14.55 21.04
C ASN A 405 15.37 15.51 20.33
N PRO A 406 15.73 16.80 20.20
CA PRO A 406 14.92 17.77 19.44
C PRO A 406 15.06 17.55 17.94
N GLY A 407 14.18 18.19 17.18
CA GLY A 407 14.16 18.16 15.71
C GLY A 407 12.85 17.66 15.12
N ARG A 408 11.84 17.37 15.94
CA ARG A 408 10.48 17.18 15.40
C ARG A 408 9.96 18.51 14.88
N MET A 409 9.17 18.45 13.82
CA MET A 409 8.52 19.62 13.22
C MET A 409 7.01 19.50 13.33
N ASP A 410 6.33 20.63 13.12
CA ASP A 410 4.89 20.79 13.27
C ASP A 410 4.13 20.77 11.96
#